data_AF-A0A017T8U3-F1
#
_entry.id   AF-A0A017T8U3-F1
#
_cell.length_a   1.000
_cell.length_b   1.000
_cell.length_c   1.000
_cell.angle_alpha   90.00
_cell.angle_beta   90.00
_cell.angle_gamma   90.00
#
_symmetry.space_group_name_H-M   'P 1'
#
loop_
_entity.id
_entity.type
_entity.pdbx_description
1 polymer ?
#
loop_
_entity_poly.entity_id
_entity_poly.type
_entity_poly.pdbx_seq_one_letter_code
_entity_poly.pdbx_strand_id
1 'polypeptide(L)'
;MRLEAKREGKFPGAGVPLSAAGGGLRGRVGRTPERWFEVVDPDAPPAEPRRWSWPSFVFAALLCVAAVGLTAVGKGLAMRVLLPLPLMGAGGLLLRRMAWMARPELLARKLARKGEAPRAGRRGLRLGGGRLSYQGREGTSPSLLLDAEVPFGVTLLSSPRRDRVVALLSSPLGAFYVGAVFDAATQRAFAPMLGRTTIVAADEVGLAAIGPDGEPLFLAPESLAALVEALMAMAPGCQDRVLLTDARGAPVGLEGREMRAGGRSFDLDTALEWRAFVFQEALGQAVALYQGTWVRQGSSEIVLVCLLPALTPRPEGEGVPLSSLDREALRDLRLMQGRPEAPPAQAQRVAVDRLVMLPIRSALDRAPRSGVPTPRAQA
;
A
#
# COMPACT_ATOMS: atom_id res chain seq x y z
N MET A 1 -44.32 14.94 22.79
CA MET A 1 -43.31 15.97 23.11
C MET A 1 -42.21 15.87 22.04
N ARG A 2 -42.32 16.66 20.97
CA ARG A 2 -41.40 16.68 19.83
C ARG A 2 -40.36 17.76 20.10
N LEU A 3 -39.09 17.38 20.17
CA LEU A 3 -37.97 18.33 20.26
C LEU A 3 -37.47 18.63 18.84
N GLU A 4 -37.82 19.81 18.35
CA GLU A 4 -37.24 20.41 17.15
C GLU A 4 -35.84 20.92 17.48
N ALA A 5 -34.82 20.33 16.84
CA ALA A 5 -33.45 20.81 16.94
C ALA A 5 -33.25 21.98 15.95
N LYS A 6 -33.30 23.20 16.48
CA LYS A 6 -32.97 24.44 15.79
C LYS A 6 -31.47 24.47 15.48
N ARG A 7 -31.08 24.21 14.22
CA ARG A 7 -29.72 24.42 13.70
C ARG A 7 -29.56 25.87 13.24
N GLU A 8 -29.13 26.74 14.14
CA GLU A 8 -28.54 28.04 13.80
C GLU A 8 -27.11 28.08 14.35
N GLY A 9 -26.14 27.91 13.46
CA GLY A 9 -24.72 27.93 13.78
C GLY A 9 -23.94 28.22 12.51
N LYS A 10 -23.82 29.50 12.17
CA LYS A 10 -23.00 30.02 11.08
C LYS A 10 -21.53 29.81 11.48
N PHE A 11 -20.88 28.80 10.93
CA PHE A 11 -19.46 28.53 11.16
C PHE A 11 -18.60 29.68 10.59
N PRO A 12 -17.57 30.16 11.32
CA PRO A 12 -16.59 31.08 10.76
C PRO A 12 -15.83 30.38 9.62
N GLY A 13 -15.61 31.13 8.53
CA GLY A 13 -15.10 30.61 7.27
C GLY A 13 -13.88 29.71 7.45
N ALA A 14 -13.98 28.51 6.87
CA ALA A 14 -12.86 27.62 6.67
C ALA A 14 -11.70 28.40 6.03
N GLY A 15 -10.52 28.26 6.60
CA GLY A 15 -9.28 28.75 6.02
C GLY A 15 -9.19 28.34 4.55
N VAL A 16 -8.64 29.25 3.76
CA VAL A 16 -8.51 29.18 2.30
C VAL A 16 -8.19 27.75 1.82
N PRO A 17 -8.98 27.16 0.92
CA PRO A 17 -8.63 25.88 0.31
C PRO A 17 -7.29 26.02 -0.43
N LEU A 18 -6.43 25.02 -0.26
CA LEU A 18 -5.03 24.98 -0.70
C LEU A 18 -4.91 24.78 -2.23
N SER A 19 -5.49 25.69 -3.01
CA SER A 19 -5.47 25.63 -4.47
C SER A 19 -5.01 26.92 -5.16
N ALA A 20 -4.49 27.90 -4.42
CA ALA A 20 -4.15 29.22 -4.99
C ALA A 20 -2.66 29.51 -5.23
N ALA A 21 -1.73 28.63 -4.85
CA ALA A 21 -0.29 28.92 -5.00
C ALA A 21 0.50 27.69 -5.49
N GLY A 22 0.26 27.30 -6.73
CA GLY A 22 1.00 26.23 -7.42
C GLY A 22 0.78 26.33 -8.92
N GLY A 23 1.54 27.21 -9.57
CA GLY A 23 1.46 27.45 -10.99
C GLY A 23 1.76 26.19 -11.82
N GLY A 24 0.77 25.78 -12.62
CA GLY A 24 0.95 25.49 -14.03
C GLY A 24 1.87 24.32 -14.42
N LEU A 25 1.43 23.09 -14.19
CA LEU A 25 1.73 21.97 -15.09
C LEU A 25 0.41 21.27 -15.45
N ARG A 26 -0.40 21.91 -16.30
CA ARG A 26 -1.46 21.22 -17.05
C ARG A 26 -0.80 20.35 -18.12
N GLY A 27 -0.21 19.24 -17.67
CA GLY A 27 0.10 18.12 -18.54
C GLY A 27 -1.21 17.59 -19.10
N ARG A 28 -1.32 17.57 -20.43
CA ARG A 28 -2.45 16.97 -21.16
C ARG A 28 -2.58 15.52 -20.68
N VAL A 29 -3.54 15.23 -19.81
CA VAL A 29 -3.85 13.86 -19.37
C VAL A 29 -4.32 13.12 -20.60
N GLY A 30 -3.40 12.43 -21.28
CA GLY A 30 -3.75 11.46 -22.31
C GLY A 30 -4.75 10.49 -21.68
N ARG A 31 -5.86 10.21 -22.37
CA ARG A 31 -6.90 9.27 -21.91
C ARG A 31 -6.21 7.96 -21.50
N THR A 32 -5.98 7.78 -20.21
CA THR A 32 -5.54 6.50 -19.67
C THR A 32 -6.69 5.52 -19.93
N PRO A 33 -6.40 4.36 -20.51
CA PRO A 33 -7.44 3.36 -20.74
C PRO A 33 -8.10 3.03 -19.41
N GLU A 34 -9.44 2.96 -19.42
CA GLU A 34 -10.24 2.56 -18.28
C GLU A 34 -9.80 1.15 -17.84
N ARG A 35 -9.44 1.00 -16.57
CA ARG A 35 -9.05 -0.27 -15.96
C ARG A 35 -10.07 -0.67 -14.92
N TRP A 36 -10.41 -1.95 -14.94
CA TRP A 36 -11.31 -2.58 -13.99
C TRP A 36 -10.54 -3.52 -13.07
N PHE A 37 -10.82 -3.46 -11.77
CA PHE A 37 -10.28 -4.35 -10.76
C PHE A 37 -11.46 -5.02 -10.05
N GLU A 38 -11.60 -6.33 -10.23
CA GLU A 38 -12.69 -7.10 -9.66
C GLU A 38 -12.43 -7.40 -8.18
N VAL A 39 -13.45 -7.21 -7.34
CA VAL A 39 -13.39 -7.60 -5.94
C VAL A 39 -13.48 -9.12 -5.84
N VAL A 40 -12.55 -9.69 -5.08
CA VAL A 40 -12.53 -11.11 -4.74
C VAL A 40 -13.00 -11.31 -3.31
N ASP A 41 -13.65 -12.44 -3.07
CA ASP A 41 -13.95 -12.90 -1.73
C ASP A 41 -12.64 -13.43 -1.10
N PRO A 42 -12.15 -12.85 0.00
CA PRO A 42 -10.91 -13.28 0.64
C PRO A 42 -11.00 -14.69 1.24
N ASP A 43 -12.21 -15.17 1.55
CA ASP A 43 -12.45 -16.48 2.16
C ASP A 43 -12.81 -17.54 1.09
N ALA A 44 -12.94 -17.14 -0.18
CA ALA A 44 -13.13 -18.10 -1.25
C ALA A 44 -11.91 -19.01 -1.36
N PRO A 45 -12.10 -20.33 -1.56
CA PRO A 45 -11.00 -21.24 -1.77
C PRO A 45 -10.16 -20.75 -2.96
N PRO A 46 -8.81 -20.84 -2.87
CA PRO A 46 -7.94 -20.38 -3.94
C PRO A 46 -8.42 -21.02 -5.23
N ALA A 47 -8.70 -20.19 -6.25
CA ALA A 47 -9.14 -20.68 -7.54
C ALA A 47 -8.17 -21.78 -7.97
N GLU A 48 -8.67 -23.00 -8.15
CA GLU A 48 -7.83 -24.14 -8.51
C GLU A 48 -6.90 -23.66 -9.62
N PRO A 49 -5.56 -23.82 -9.46
CA PRO A 49 -4.60 -23.26 -10.40
C PRO A 49 -5.02 -23.76 -11.76
N ARG A 50 -5.59 -22.86 -12.57
CA ARG A 50 -6.28 -23.16 -13.82
C ARG A 50 -5.33 -24.05 -14.57
N ARG A 51 -5.59 -25.38 -14.58
CA ARG A 51 -4.61 -26.40 -14.93
C ARG A 51 -4.01 -25.97 -16.24
N TRP A 52 -2.86 -25.30 -16.15
CA TRP A 52 -2.18 -24.79 -17.32
C TRP A 52 -1.92 -26.07 -18.07
N SER A 53 -2.47 -26.21 -19.26
CA SER A 53 -2.37 -27.46 -19.98
C SER A 53 -0.88 -27.71 -20.19
N TRP A 54 -0.30 -28.51 -19.30
CA TRP A 54 1.05 -29.04 -19.37
C TRP A 54 1.32 -29.93 -20.60
N PRO A 55 0.37 -30.36 -21.48
CA PRO A 55 0.76 -31.28 -22.53
C PRO A 55 1.70 -30.64 -23.55
N SER A 56 1.51 -29.40 -23.98
CA SER A 56 2.21 -28.92 -25.19
C SER A 56 3.69 -28.58 -24.99
N PHE A 57 4.09 -28.03 -23.83
CA PHE A 57 5.50 -27.70 -23.58
C PHE A 57 6.32 -28.93 -23.18
N VAL A 58 5.77 -29.81 -22.33
CA VAL A 58 6.44 -31.05 -21.93
C VAL A 58 6.54 -32.01 -23.11
N PHE A 59 5.51 -32.11 -23.97
CA PHE A 59 5.63 -32.84 -25.25
C PHE A 59 6.69 -32.24 -26.16
N ALA A 60 6.76 -30.91 -26.29
CA ALA A 60 7.78 -30.28 -27.13
C ALA A 60 9.21 -30.55 -26.61
N ALA A 61 9.42 -30.48 -25.30
CA ALA A 61 10.69 -30.82 -24.68
C ALA A 61 11.05 -32.31 -24.87
N LEU A 62 10.10 -33.23 -24.65
CA LEU A 62 10.30 -34.66 -24.90
C LEU A 62 10.57 -34.97 -26.37
N LEU A 63 9.88 -34.32 -27.31
CA LEU A 63 10.13 -34.45 -28.74
C LEU A 63 11.51 -33.94 -29.13
N CYS A 64 11.98 -32.84 -28.54
CA CYS A 64 13.34 -32.35 -28.75
C CYS A 64 14.38 -33.34 -28.23
N VAL A 65 14.20 -33.90 -27.02
CA VAL A 65 15.10 -34.92 -26.46
C VAL A 65 15.10 -36.19 -27.31
N ALA A 66 13.93 -36.64 -27.76
CA ALA A 66 13.80 -37.80 -28.65
C ALA A 66 14.49 -37.55 -30.00
N ALA A 67 14.34 -36.35 -30.58
CA ALA A 67 15.00 -35.97 -31.83
C ALA A 67 16.53 -35.94 -31.69
N VAL A 68 17.07 -35.46 -30.56
CA VAL A 68 18.51 -35.50 -30.25
C VAL A 68 19.00 -36.94 -30.03
N GLY A 69 18.20 -37.80 -29.39
CA GLY A 69 18.53 -39.22 -29.26
C GLY A 69 18.60 -39.94 -30.61
N LEU A 70 17.66 -39.65 -31.52
CA LEU A 70 17.64 -40.24 -32.86
C LEU A 70 18.83 -39.81 -33.73
N THR A 71 19.33 -38.58 -33.59
CA THR A 71 20.53 -38.13 -34.33
C THR A 71 21.82 -38.76 -33.82
N ALA A 72 21.90 -39.09 -32.53
CA ALA A 72 23.05 -39.78 -31.96
C ALA A 72 23.21 -41.22 -32.51
N VAL A 73 22.10 -41.89 -32.82
CA VAL A 73 22.09 -43.27 -33.35
C VAL A 73 22.20 -43.32 -34.88
N GLY A 74 21.82 -42.25 -35.59
CA GLY A 74 21.93 -42.16 -37.05
C GLY A 74 23.37 -42.20 -37.57
N LYS A 75 23.66 -43.13 -38.50
CA LYS A 75 24.99 -43.34 -39.12
C LYS A 75 25.32 -42.36 -40.26
N GLY A 76 24.42 -41.45 -40.63
CA GLY A 76 24.61 -40.51 -41.75
C GLY A 76 25.30 -39.20 -41.32
N LEU A 77 26.47 -38.92 -41.89
CA LEU A 77 27.26 -37.69 -41.62
C LEU A 77 26.46 -36.40 -41.86
N ALA A 78 25.61 -36.38 -42.91
CA ALA A 78 24.74 -35.24 -43.22
C ALA A 78 23.68 -34.97 -42.14
N MET A 79 23.17 -36.01 -41.47
CA MET A 79 22.18 -35.88 -40.40
C MET A 79 22.79 -35.35 -39.09
N ARG A 80 24.08 -35.61 -38.84
CA ARG A 80 24.79 -35.14 -37.65
C ARG A 80 25.13 -33.65 -37.69
N VAL A 81 25.27 -33.07 -38.89
CA VAL A 81 25.66 -31.66 -39.06
C VAL A 81 24.44 -30.74 -39.27
N LEU A 82 23.41 -31.20 -40.00
CA LEU A 82 22.26 -30.34 -40.34
C LEU A 82 21.16 -30.27 -39.27
N LEU A 83 21.01 -31.28 -38.39
CA LEU A 83 19.96 -31.28 -37.36
C LEU A 83 20.24 -30.49 -36.05
N PRO A 84 21.47 -30.34 -35.54
CA PRO A 84 21.70 -29.65 -34.25
C PRO A 84 21.49 -28.14 -34.34
N LEU A 85 21.72 -27.52 -35.51
CA LEU A 85 21.52 -26.09 -35.75
C LEU A 85 20.07 -25.62 -35.51
N PRO A 86 19.03 -26.25 -36.11
CA PRO A 86 17.65 -25.85 -35.84
C PRO A 86 17.21 -26.16 -34.40
N LEU A 87 17.74 -27.21 -33.76
CA LEU A 87 17.43 -27.56 -32.37
C LEU A 87 18.01 -26.56 -31.36
N MET A 88 19.25 -26.08 -31.57
CA MET A 88 19.82 -25.00 -30.76
C MET A 88 19.05 -23.69 -30.96
N GLY A 89 18.63 -23.39 -32.19
CA GLY A 89 17.76 -22.24 -32.48
C GLY A 89 16.42 -22.32 -31.75
N ALA A 90 15.76 -23.48 -31.78
CA ALA A 90 14.49 -23.72 -31.10
C ALA A 90 14.63 -23.67 -29.56
N GLY A 91 15.69 -24.26 -29.01
CA GLY A 91 16.00 -24.23 -27.58
C GLY A 91 16.27 -22.82 -27.06
N GLY A 92 17.04 -22.03 -27.81
CA GLY A 92 17.28 -20.61 -27.51
C GLY A 92 15.99 -19.79 -27.55
N LEU A 93 15.12 -20.04 -28.54
CA LEU A 93 13.83 -19.36 -28.64
C LEU A 93 12.89 -19.71 -27.47
N LEU A 94 12.89 -20.97 -27.03
CA LEU A 94 12.12 -21.46 -25.88
C LEU A 94 12.61 -20.85 -24.56
N LEU A 95 13.92 -20.81 -24.31
CA LEU A 95 14.51 -20.17 -23.14
C LEU A 95 14.23 -18.66 -23.13
N ARG A 96 14.36 -18.00 -24.28
CA ARG A 96 14.04 -16.57 -24.41
C ARG A 96 12.56 -16.30 -24.16
N ARG A 97 11.67 -17.19 -24.62
CA ARG A 97 10.23 -17.10 -24.37
C ARG A 97 9.86 -17.38 -22.92
N MET A 98 10.54 -18.32 -22.24
CA MET A 98 10.37 -18.55 -20.80
C MET A 98 10.87 -17.37 -19.96
N ALA A 99 12.04 -16.83 -20.29
CA ALA A 99 12.55 -15.60 -19.66
C ALA A 99 11.63 -14.39 -19.91
N TRP A 100 10.95 -14.34 -21.06
CA TRP A 100 9.99 -13.29 -21.38
C TRP A 100 8.64 -13.46 -20.66
N MET A 101 8.17 -14.70 -20.45
CA MET A 101 6.95 -14.98 -19.68
C MET A 101 7.16 -14.91 -18.16
N ALA A 102 8.39 -15.12 -17.68
CA ALA A 102 8.77 -14.94 -16.28
C ALA A 102 8.93 -13.47 -15.89
N ARG A 103 8.77 -12.52 -16.81
CA ARG A 103 8.76 -11.09 -16.47
C ARG A 103 7.39 -10.70 -15.91
N PRO A 104 7.28 -10.38 -14.61
CA PRO A 104 6.02 -9.98 -13.99
C PRO A 104 5.39 -8.76 -14.69
N GLU A 105 6.22 -7.87 -15.24
CA GLU A 105 5.79 -6.69 -16.00
C GLU A 105 4.92 -7.00 -17.23
N LEU A 106 5.13 -8.16 -17.90
CA LEU A 106 4.36 -8.53 -19.08
C LEU A 106 3.02 -9.19 -18.74
N LEU A 107 2.92 -9.86 -17.59
CA LEU A 107 1.66 -10.35 -17.04
C LEU A 107 0.78 -9.18 -16.60
N ALA A 108 1.35 -8.20 -15.89
CA ALA A 108 0.67 -6.95 -15.55
C ALA A 108 0.16 -6.19 -16.80
N ARG A 109 0.97 -6.12 -17.87
CA ARG A 109 0.56 -5.51 -19.15
C ARG A 109 -0.49 -6.30 -19.92
N LYS A 110 -0.48 -7.64 -19.86
CA LYS A 110 -1.51 -8.47 -20.51
C LYS A 110 -2.85 -8.38 -19.79
N LEU A 111 -2.84 -8.32 -18.46
CA LEU A 111 -4.04 -8.08 -17.65
C LEU A 111 -4.57 -6.65 -17.86
N ALA A 112 -3.69 -5.65 -17.93
CA ALA A 112 -4.07 -4.27 -18.27
C ALA A 112 -4.63 -4.12 -19.70
N ARG A 113 -4.30 -5.04 -20.63
CA ARG A 113 -4.87 -5.08 -21.98
C ARG A 113 -6.20 -5.83 -22.06
N LYS A 114 -6.51 -6.69 -21.11
CA LYS A 114 -7.78 -7.41 -21.06
C LYS A 114 -8.77 -6.64 -20.19
N GLY A 115 -9.08 -5.41 -20.63
CA GLY A 115 -10.22 -4.66 -20.12
C GLY A 115 -11.51 -5.38 -20.53
N GLU A 116 -11.87 -6.45 -19.81
CA GLU A 116 -13.24 -6.97 -19.86
C GLU A 116 -14.15 -5.84 -19.38
N ALA A 117 -15.13 -5.48 -20.22
CA ALA A 117 -16.19 -4.56 -19.84
C ALA A 117 -16.84 -5.07 -18.53
N PRO A 118 -17.22 -4.18 -17.60
CA PRO A 118 -17.84 -4.57 -16.35
C PRO A 118 -19.05 -5.47 -16.66
N ARG A 119 -18.99 -6.73 -16.23
CA ARG A 119 -20.18 -7.59 -16.26
C ARG A 119 -21.16 -7.00 -15.26
N ALA A 120 -22.38 -6.71 -15.71
CA ALA A 120 -23.45 -6.18 -14.88
C ALA A 120 -23.56 -7.00 -13.57
N GLY A 121 -23.64 -6.30 -12.44
CA GLY A 121 -23.81 -6.90 -11.11
C GLY A 121 -22.53 -7.22 -10.32
N ARG A 122 -21.32 -6.99 -10.86
CA ARG A 122 -20.06 -7.27 -10.14
C ARG A 122 -19.54 -6.06 -9.35
N ARG A 123 -19.14 -6.30 -8.09
CA ARG A 123 -18.41 -5.33 -7.24
C ARG A 123 -16.99 -5.15 -7.76
N GLY A 124 -16.50 -3.91 -7.79
CA GLY A 124 -15.18 -3.62 -8.34
C GLY A 124 -14.73 -2.18 -8.20
N LEU A 125 -13.47 -1.97 -8.54
CA LEU A 125 -12.89 -0.64 -8.70
C LEU A 125 -12.72 -0.33 -10.17
N ARG A 126 -13.12 0.87 -10.55
CA ARG A 126 -12.87 1.42 -11.86
C ARG A 126 -11.89 2.58 -11.74
N LEU A 127 -10.78 2.48 -12.45
CA LEU A 127 -9.80 3.53 -12.63
C LEU A 127 -9.86 4.05 -14.07
N GLY A 128 -10.27 5.31 -14.25
CA GLY A 128 -10.35 5.92 -15.58
C GLY A 128 -10.45 7.43 -15.49
N GLY A 129 -9.85 8.14 -16.45
CA GLY A 129 -9.91 9.61 -16.50
C GLY A 129 -9.36 10.30 -15.24
N GLY A 130 -8.36 9.71 -14.58
CA GLY A 130 -7.80 10.23 -13.33
C GLY A 130 -8.65 9.95 -12.08
N ARG A 131 -9.76 9.22 -12.19
CA ARG A 131 -10.65 8.94 -11.06
C ARG A 131 -10.67 7.46 -10.72
N LEU A 132 -10.58 7.16 -9.43
CA LEU A 132 -10.85 5.84 -8.89
C LEU A 132 -12.25 5.84 -8.28
N SER A 133 -13.13 5.01 -8.80
CA SER A 133 -14.51 4.87 -8.34
C SER A 133 -14.78 3.43 -7.91
N TYR A 134 -15.48 3.29 -6.80
CA TYR A 134 -16.07 2.04 -6.37
C TYR A 134 -17.40 1.83 -7.06
N GLN A 135 -17.59 0.64 -7.64
CA GLN A 135 -18.86 0.17 -8.15
C GLN A 135 -19.35 -0.96 -7.25
N GLY A 136 -20.47 -0.70 -6.55
CA GLY A 136 -21.13 -1.68 -5.70
C GLY A 136 -21.92 -2.72 -6.49
N ARG A 137 -22.77 -3.48 -5.79
CA ARG A 137 -23.75 -4.36 -6.44
C ARG A 137 -24.78 -3.53 -7.22
N GLU A 138 -25.51 -4.21 -8.10
CA GLU A 138 -26.56 -3.60 -8.93
C GLU A 138 -27.53 -2.77 -8.07
N GLY A 139 -27.77 -1.52 -8.48
CA GLY A 139 -28.60 -0.56 -7.74
C GLY A 139 -27.84 0.40 -6.82
N THR A 140 -26.55 0.16 -6.54
CA THR A 140 -25.73 1.11 -5.76
C THR A 140 -25.05 2.14 -6.65
N SER A 141 -25.24 3.42 -6.37
CA SER A 141 -24.56 4.51 -7.06
C SER A 141 -23.03 4.38 -6.90
N PRO A 142 -22.25 4.56 -7.98
CA PRO A 142 -20.79 4.56 -7.88
C PRO A 142 -20.31 5.59 -6.87
N SER A 143 -19.37 5.20 -6.01
CA SER A 143 -18.77 6.08 -5.01
C SER A 143 -17.38 6.49 -5.47
N LEU A 144 -17.10 7.80 -5.50
CA LEU A 144 -15.76 8.30 -5.83
C LEU A 144 -14.83 8.07 -4.64
N LEU A 145 -13.75 7.30 -4.83
CA LEU A 145 -12.75 7.05 -3.80
C LEU A 145 -11.60 8.05 -3.87
N LEU A 146 -11.21 8.43 -5.09
CA LEU A 146 -10.05 9.27 -5.33
C LEU A 146 -10.21 10.02 -6.65
N ASP A 147 -9.88 11.31 -6.63
CA ASP A 147 -9.74 12.14 -7.82
C ASP A 147 -8.29 12.60 -7.94
N ALA A 148 -7.61 12.25 -9.03
CA ALA A 148 -6.21 12.59 -9.26
C ALA A 148 -6.01 14.08 -9.60
N GLU A 149 -7.08 14.85 -9.79
CA GLU A 149 -7.01 16.31 -9.89
C GLU A 149 -6.63 16.97 -8.56
N VAL A 150 -6.83 16.27 -7.42
CA VAL A 150 -6.41 16.72 -6.09
C VAL A 150 -5.27 15.86 -5.55
N PRO A 151 -4.43 16.39 -4.64
CA PRO A 151 -3.41 15.59 -3.99
C PRO A 151 -4.01 14.38 -3.26
N PHE A 152 -3.39 13.22 -3.45
CA PHE A 152 -3.73 11.99 -2.74
C PHE A 152 -2.45 11.26 -2.30
N GLY A 153 -2.62 10.38 -1.31
CA GLY A 153 -1.59 9.50 -0.78
C GLY A 153 -1.96 8.02 -0.88
N VAL A 154 -0.95 7.16 -0.98
CA VAL A 154 -1.08 5.70 -1.03
C VAL A 154 -0.09 5.11 -0.03
N THR A 155 -0.58 4.57 1.08
CA THR A 155 0.26 3.89 2.07
C THR A 155 -0.02 2.39 2.02
N LEU A 156 1.02 1.59 1.83
CA LEU A 156 0.89 0.14 1.90
C LEU A 156 1.10 -0.31 3.35
N LEU A 157 0.12 -1.04 3.87
CA LEU A 157 0.11 -1.58 5.21
C LEU A 157 0.08 -3.11 5.12
N SER A 158 0.74 -3.82 6.02
CA SER A 158 0.67 -5.27 6.05
C SER A 158 0.55 -5.84 7.46
N SER A 159 -0.04 -7.02 7.55
CA SER A 159 0.04 -7.85 8.76
C SER A 159 1.51 -8.25 9.03
N PRO A 160 1.85 -8.65 10.27
CA PRO A 160 3.22 -9.10 10.59
C PRO A 160 3.67 -10.30 9.75
N ARG A 161 2.74 -11.16 9.33
CA ARG A 161 2.99 -12.31 8.44
C ARG A 161 3.03 -11.96 6.96
N ARG A 162 2.70 -10.71 6.60
CA ARG A 162 2.56 -10.22 5.22
C ARG A 162 1.59 -11.07 4.38
N ASP A 163 0.66 -11.75 5.03
CA ASP A 163 -0.42 -12.53 4.40
C ASP A 163 -1.64 -11.66 4.08
N ARG A 164 -1.73 -10.47 4.67
CA ARG A 164 -2.69 -9.43 4.33
C ARG A 164 -1.96 -8.13 4.06
N VAL A 165 -2.26 -7.52 2.92
CA VAL A 165 -1.74 -6.20 2.55
C VAL A 165 -2.91 -5.31 2.21
N VAL A 166 -2.87 -4.07 2.68
CA VAL A 166 -3.89 -3.06 2.40
C VAL A 166 -3.22 -1.80 1.88
N ALA A 167 -3.72 -1.28 0.76
CA ALA A 167 -3.45 0.07 0.31
C ALA A 167 -4.44 1.03 0.98
N LEU A 168 -3.94 1.85 1.89
CA LEU A 168 -4.63 3.02 2.43
C LEU A 168 -4.52 4.17 1.41
N LEU A 169 -5.63 4.49 0.77
CA LEU A 169 -5.79 5.63 -0.12
C LEU A 169 -6.27 6.81 0.71
N SER A 170 -5.52 7.91 0.73
CA SER A 170 -5.86 9.11 1.50
C SER A 170 -6.01 10.30 0.58
N SER A 171 -7.09 11.08 0.74
CA SER A 171 -7.37 12.28 -0.05
C SER A 171 -8.27 13.24 0.74
N PRO A 172 -8.51 14.46 0.26
CA PRO A 172 -9.52 15.35 0.86
C PRO A 172 -10.94 14.75 0.91
N LEU A 173 -11.24 13.73 0.10
CA LEU A 173 -12.53 13.01 0.13
C LEU A 173 -12.63 12.03 1.31
N GLY A 174 -11.50 11.64 1.90
CA GLY A 174 -11.42 10.68 2.99
C GLY A 174 -10.31 9.65 2.82
N ALA A 175 -10.35 8.64 3.69
CA ALA A 175 -9.48 7.49 3.70
C ALA A 175 -10.25 6.24 3.25
N PHE A 176 -9.68 5.49 2.31
CA PHE A 176 -10.27 4.25 1.79
C PHE A 176 -9.23 3.14 1.78
N TYR A 177 -9.67 1.90 1.98
CA TYR A 177 -8.80 0.75 2.14
C TYR A 177 -9.08 -0.26 1.03
N VAL A 178 -8.03 -0.72 0.34
CA VAL A 178 -8.13 -1.77 -0.68
C VAL A 178 -7.16 -2.88 -0.31
N GLY A 179 -7.67 -4.08 -0.04
CA GLY A 179 -6.88 -5.21 0.46
C GLY A 179 -6.48 -6.21 -0.61
N ALA A 180 -5.51 -7.07 -0.29
CA ALA A 180 -5.28 -8.35 -0.94
C ALA A 180 -4.71 -9.36 0.07
N VAL A 181 -5.01 -10.64 -0.14
CA VAL A 181 -4.48 -11.76 0.65
C VAL A 181 -3.35 -12.42 -0.12
N PHE A 182 -2.23 -12.69 0.56
CA PHE A 182 -1.02 -13.26 -0.03
C PHE A 182 -0.71 -14.61 0.61
N ASP A 183 -0.67 -15.66 -0.21
CA ASP A 183 -0.11 -16.95 0.16
C ASP A 183 1.43 -16.96 0.02
N ALA A 184 2.09 -18.05 0.41
CA ALA A 184 3.55 -18.15 0.35
C ALA A 184 4.14 -18.03 -1.08
N ALA A 185 3.37 -18.32 -2.13
CA ALA A 185 3.84 -18.21 -3.51
C ALA A 185 3.78 -16.76 -4.01
N THR A 186 2.65 -16.10 -3.77
CA THR A 186 2.43 -14.69 -4.09
C THR A 186 3.30 -13.77 -3.24
N GLN A 187 3.55 -14.09 -1.96
CA GLN A 187 4.53 -13.39 -1.13
C GLN A 187 5.92 -13.34 -1.78
N ARG A 188 6.39 -14.47 -2.32
CA ARG A 188 7.67 -14.53 -3.03
C ARG A 188 7.63 -13.75 -4.34
N ALA A 189 6.55 -13.86 -5.10
CA ALA A 189 6.40 -13.16 -6.39
C ALA A 189 6.35 -11.63 -6.22
N PHE A 190 5.74 -11.14 -5.14
CA PHE A 190 5.53 -9.72 -4.87
C PHE A 190 6.43 -9.16 -3.75
N ALA A 191 7.51 -9.87 -3.39
CA ALA A 191 8.44 -9.43 -2.36
C ALA A 191 8.92 -7.97 -2.49
N PRO A 192 9.21 -7.42 -3.71
CA PRO A 192 9.60 -6.01 -3.85
C PRO A 192 8.51 -5.01 -3.45
N MET A 193 7.23 -5.34 -3.65
CA MET A 193 6.10 -4.52 -3.21
C MET A 193 5.92 -4.66 -1.69
N LEU A 194 6.01 -5.88 -1.17
CA LEU A 194 5.90 -6.16 0.26
C LEU A 194 6.99 -5.44 1.06
N GLY A 195 8.22 -5.36 0.54
CA GLY A 195 9.31 -4.61 1.19
C GLY A 195 9.01 -3.11 1.40
N ARG A 196 7.97 -2.55 0.76
CA ARG A 196 7.55 -1.15 0.93
C ARG A 196 6.38 -0.98 1.89
N THR A 197 5.80 -2.07 2.40
CA THR A 197 4.65 -1.99 3.31
C THR A 197 5.13 -1.64 4.71
N THR A 198 4.37 -0.82 5.42
CA THR A 198 4.52 -0.63 6.86
C THR A 198 3.79 -1.74 7.61
N ILE A 199 4.45 -2.37 8.58
CA ILE A 199 3.83 -3.44 9.37
C ILE A 199 2.96 -2.85 10.46
N VAL A 200 1.70 -3.29 10.50
CA VAL A 200 0.74 -2.90 11.54
C VAL A 200 0.30 -4.13 12.34
N ALA A 201 -0.34 -3.92 13.48
CA ALA A 201 -0.80 -5.05 14.30
C ALA A 201 -1.86 -5.88 13.55
N ALA A 202 -1.91 -7.19 13.82
CA ALA A 202 -2.83 -8.08 13.11
C ALA A 202 -4.33 -7.79 13.41
N ASP A 203 -4.61 -7.11 14.53
CA ASP A 203 -5.96 -6.75 14.98
C ASP A 203 -6.47 -5.40 14.41
N GLU A 204 -5.68 -4.78 13.54
CA GLU A 204 -6.01 -3.50 12.92
C GLU A 204 -7.27 -3.61 12.05
N VAL A 205 -8.29 -2.82 12.38
CA VAL A 205 -9.55 -2.78 11.62
C VAL A 205 -9.30 -2.40 10.16
N GLY A 206 -8.29 -1.56 9.89
CA GLY A 206 -7.89 -1.22 8.52
C GLY A 206 -7.46 -2.41 7.67
N LEU A 207 -6.96 -3.49 8.28
CA LEU A 207 -6.57 -4.72 7.56
C LEU A 207 -7.79 -5.51 7.04
N ALA A 208 -9.00 -5.21 7.51
CA ALA A 208 -10.23 -5.79 6.97
C ALA A 208 -10.64 -5.14 5.63
N ALA A 209 -10.02 -4.03 5.24
CA ALA A 209 -10.26 -3.32 3.98
C ALA A 209 -11.75 -3.15 3.65
N ILE A 210 -12.52 -2.58 4.57
CA ILE A 210 -13.96 -2.41 4.41
C ILE A 210 -14.25 -1.31 3.37
N GLY A 211 -15.01 -1.67 2.33
CA GLY A 211 -15.43 -0.77 1.26
C GLY A 211 -16.58 0.15 1.66
N PRO A 212 -16.97 1.10 0.78
CA PRO A 212 -18.07 2.04 1.05
C PRO A 212 -19.44 1.37 1.30
N ASP A 213 -19.61 0.12 0.90
CA ASP A 213 -20.83 -0.66 1.13
C ASP A 213 -20.80 -1.48 2.43
N GLY A 214 -19.76 -1.32 3.26
CA GLY A 214 -19.62 -2.04 4.54
C GLY A 214 -19.07 -3.46 4.40
N GLU A 215 -18.80 -3.90 3.18
CA GLU A 215 -18.30 -5.24 2.88
C GLU A 215 -16.80 -5.21 2.56
N PRO A 216 -16.06 -6.30 2.77
CA PRO A 216 -14.64 -6.39 2.42
C PRO A 216 -14.39 -6.03 0.94
N LEU A 217 -13.34 -5.23 0.71
CA LEU A 217 -12.84 -4.77 -0.59
C LEU A 217 -11.45 -5.33 -0.84
N PHE A 218 -11.40 -6.64 -1.12
CA PHE A 218 -10.17 -7.35 -1.47
C PHE A 218 -10.04 -7.51 -2.98
N LEU A 219 -8.83 -7.37 -3.49
CA LEU A 219 -8.45 -7.66 -4.87
C LEU A 219 -7.51 -8.88 -4.87
N ALA A 220 -7.35 -9.51 -6.04
CA ALA A 220 -6.24 -10.43 -6.25
C ALA A 220 -4.89 -9.70 -6.07
N PRO A 221 -3.83 -10.36 -5.58
CA PRO A 221 -2.49 -9.76 -5.41
C PRO A 221 -1.98 -9.00 -6.64
N GLU A 222 -2.15 -9.58 -7.83
CA GLU A 222 -1.76 -9.00 -9.11
C GLU A 222 -2.55 -7.71 -9.40
N SER A 223 -3.84 -7.71 -9.07
CA SER A 223 -4.74 -6.57 -9.27
C SER A 223 -4.45 -5.44 -8.30
N LEU A 224 -4.13 -5.75 -7.04
CA LEU A 224 -3.67 -4.73 -6.08
C LEU A 224 -2.35 -4.10 -6.54
N ALA A 225 -1.37 -4.92 -6.94
CA ALA A 225 -0.10 -4.42 -7.45
C ALA A 225 -0.30 -3.52 -8.68
N ALA A 226 -1.11 -3.95 -9.64
CA ALA A 226 -1.43 -3.17 -10.84
C ALA A 226 -2.20 -1.87 -10.54
N LEU A 227 -3.04 -1.86 -9.50
CA LEU A 227 -3.72 -0.65 -9.03
C LEU A 227 -2.71 0.34 -8.44
N VAL A 228 -1.86 -0.13 -7.53
CA VAL A 228 -0.82 0.70 -6.87
C VAL A 228 0.12 1.30 -7.92
N GLU A 229 0.62 0.49 -8.86
CA GLU A 229 1.45 0.97 -9.97
C GLU A 229 0.74 2.03 -10.82
N ALA A 230 -0.56 1.84 -11.10
CA ALA A 230 -1.33 2.81 -11.86
C ALA A 230 -1.52 4.14 -11.10
N LEU A 231 -1.76 4.08 -9.78
CA LEU A 231 -1.85 5.26 -8.92
C LEU A 231 -0.50 6.00 -8.87
N MET A 232 0.61 5.28 -8.71
CA MET A 232 1.96 5.84 -8.73
C MET A 232 2.31 6.45 -10.09
N ALA A 233 1.86 5.86 -11.20
CA ALA A 233 2.06 6.42 -12.53
C ALA A 233 1.29 7.74 -12.73
N MET A 234 0.13 7.90 -12.09
CA MET A 234 -0.63 9.16 -12.11
C MET A 234 0.00 10.23 -11.21
N ALA A 235 0.49 9.84 -10.03
CA ALA A 235 1.13 10.73 -9.07
C ALA A 235 2.40 10.08 -8.47
N PRO A 236 3.59 10.32 -9.04
CA PRO A 236 4.84 9.66 -8.64
C PRO A 236 5.26 9.82 -7.17
N GLY A 237 4.69 10.81 -6.45
CA GLY A 237 4.94 11.05 -5.03
C GLY A 237 3.84 10.59 -4.09
N CYS A 238 2.77 9.93 -4.56
CA CYS A 238 1.64 9.55 -3.70
C CYS A 238 2.03 8.59 -2.58
N GLN A 239 3.08 7.78 -2.74
CA GLN A 239 3.55 6.85 -1.71
C GLN A 239 4.17 7.53 -0.48
N ASP A 240 4.66 8.76 -0.64
CA ASP A 240 5.25 9.57 0.44
C ASP A 240 4.24 10.58 1.00
N ARG A 241 2.95 10.39 0.69
CA ARG A 241 1.86 11.24 1.14
C ARG A 241 0.89 10.46 2.01
N VAL A 242 0.47 11.11 3.09
CA VAL A 242 -0.65 10.66 3.92
C VAL A 242 -1.46 11.88 4.26
N LEU A 243 -2.75 11.89 3.92
CA LEU A 243 -3.62 13.06 4.07
C LEU A 243 -4.82 12.70 4.95
N LEU A 244 -4.79 13.14 6.21
CA LEU A 244 -5.89 12.97 7.16
C LEU A 244 -6.33 14.33 7.73
N THR A 245 -7.40 14.29 8.51
CA THR A 245 -7.85 15.42 9.33
C THR A 245 -7.92 14.99 10.79
N ASP A 246 -7.57 15.89 11.71
CA ASP A 246 -7.80 15.66 13.14
C ASP A 246 -9.28 15.83 13.50
N ALA A 247 -9.65 15.56 14.75
CA ALA A 247 -11.01 15.72 15.25
C ALA A 247 -11.55 17.17 15.18
N ARG A 248 -10.70 18.16 14.92
CA ARG A 248 -11.05 19.58 14.72
C ARG A 248 -11.09 19.97 13.25
N GLY A 249 -10.89 19.02 12.33
CA GLY A 249 -10.83 19.25 10.90
C GLY A 249 -9.51 19.86 10.41
N ALA A 250 -8.49 19.98 11.25
CA ALA A 250 -7.18 20.48 10.85
C ALA A 250 -6.41 19.39 10.07
N PRO A 251 -5.65 19.75 9.02
CA PRO A 251 -4.89 18.77 8.26
C PRO A 251 -3.83 18.10 9.14
N VAL A 252 -3.77 16.78 9.07
CA VAL A 252 -2.71 15.98 9.67
C VAL A 252 -2.17 15.02 8.63
N GLY A 253 -0.86 15.03 8.41
CA GLY A 253 -0.32 14.22 7.34
C GLY A 253 1.12 14.48 6.97
N LEU A 254 1.57 13.69 6.00
CA LEU A 254 2.82 13.83 5.30
C LEU A 254 2.52 14.28 3.87
N GLU A 255 3.27 15.25 3.37
CA GLU A 255 3.30 15.60 1.96
C GLU A 255 4.74 15.65 1.47
N GLY A 256 5.28 14.48 1.10
CA GLY A 256 6.67 14.35 0.67
C GLY A 256 7.63 14.65 1.81
N ARG A 257 8.12 15.90 1.88
CA ARG A 257 9.10 16.36 2.86
C ARG A 257 8.54 17.32 3.90
N GLU A 258 7.24 17.55 3.88
CA GLU A 258 6.55 18.36 4.88
C GLU A 258 5.66 17.46 5.74
N MET A 259 5.71 17.61 7.06
CA MET A 259 4.73 17.04 7.98
C MET A 259 3.85 18.17 8.52
N ARG A 260 2.53 18.02 8.43
CA ARG A 260 1.58 18.97 9.01
C ARG A 260 0.76 18.30 10.10
N ALA A 261 0.58 18.99 11.22
CA ALA A 261 -0.29 18.54 12.30
C ALA A 261 -0.64 19.68 13.25
N GLY A 262 -1.89 19.73 13.72
CA GLY A 262 -2.33 20.72 14.72
C GLY A 262 -2.15 22.17 14.28
N GLY A 263 -2.29 22.45 12.98
CA GLY A 263 -2.08 23.77 12.39
C GLY A 263 -0.61 24.20 12.27
N ARG A 264 0.34 23.31 12.58
CA ARG A 264 1.79 23.53 12.43
C ARG A 264 2.34 22.74 11.26
N SER A 265 3.43 23.24 10.69
CA SER A 265 4.21 22.58 9.64
C SER A 265 5.63 22.33 10.14
N PHE A 266 6.16 21.16 9.78
CA PHE A 266 7.50 20.70 10.09
C PHE A 266 8.17 20.28 8.78
N ASP A 267 9.32 20.88 8.50
CA ASP A 267 10.14 20.55 7.34
C ASP A 267 11.06 19.37 7.67
N LEU A 268 10.90 18.26 6.94
CA LEU A 268 11.67 17.03 7.14
C LEU A 268 13.06 17.08 6.49
N ASP A 269 13.37 18.11 5.71
CA ASP A 269 14.73 18.37 5.19
C ASP A 269 15.62 19.10 6.20
N THR A 270 15.04 19.70 7.23
CA THR A 270 15.76 20.43 8.27
C THR A 270 15.82 19.64 9.57
N ALA A 271 16.84 19.94 10.37
CA ALA A 271 17.07 19.22 11.61
C ALA A 271 15.87 19.35 12.56
N LEU A 272 15.36 18.22 13.03
CA LEU A 272 14.27 18.15 13.99
C LEU A 272 14.55 17.14 15.10
N GLU A 273 13.82 17.27 16.19
CA GLU A 273 13.83 16.30 17.29
C GLU A 273 12.52 15.56 17.32
N TRP A 274 12.59 14.25 17.52
CA TRP A 274 11.39 13.46 17.75
C TRP A 274 11.68 12.28 18.66
N ARG A 275 10.65 11.82 19.39
CA ARG A 275 10.72 10.63 20.23
C ARG A 275 9.35 9.97 20.36
N ALA A 276 9.37 8.64 20.45
CA ALA A 276 8.20 7.82 20.73
C ALA A 276 8.09 7.56 22.24
N PHE A 277 6.86 7.59 22.74
CA PHE A 277 6.55 7.27 24.13
C PHE A 277 5.16 6.65 24.24
N VAL A 278 4.85 6.10 25.41
CA VAL A 278 3.52 5.59 25.76
C VAL A 278 3.08 6.24 27.05
N PHE A 279 1.79 6.49 27.21
CA PHE A 279 1.26 7.05 28.45
C PHE A 279 -0.11 6.47 28.74
N GLN A 280 -0.48 6.52 30.01
CA GLN A 280 -1.75 6.07 30.52
C GLN A 280 -2.62 7.28 30.88
N GLU A 281 -3.90 7.24 30.54
CA GLU A 281 -4.87 8.26 30.96
C GLU A 281 -6.11 7.60 31.54
N ALA A 282 -6.54 8.07 32.71
CA ALA A 282 -7.76 7.61 33.35
C ALA A 282 -8.98 8.28 32.69
N LEU A 283 -9.95 7.45 32.30
CA LEU A 283 -11.24 7.83 31.74
C LEU A 283 -12.33 7.39 32.72
N GLY A 284 -12.45 8.12 33.83
CA GLY A 284 -13.35 7.74 34.92
C GLY A 284 -12.91 6.44 35.59
N GLN A 285 -13.68 5.37 35.40
CA GLN A 285 -13.39 4.02 35.94
C GLN A 285 -12.55 3.15 34.97
N ALA A 286 -12.26 3.65 33.77
CA ALA A 286 -11.46 2.95 32.77
C ALA A 286 -10.07 3.58 32.63
N VAL A 287 -9.15 2.80 32.08
CA VAL A 287 -7.80 3.25 31.74
C VAL A 287 -7.58 3.05 30.25
N ALA A 288 -7.16 4.11 29.56
CA ALA A 288 -6.72 4.03 28.17
C ALA A 288 -5.19 4.13 28.09
N LEU A 289 -4.60 3.28 27.26
CA LEU A 289 -3.19 3.34 26.90
C LEU A 289 -3.05 4.04 25.55
N TYR A 290 -2.19 5.04 25.51
CA TYR A 290 -1.92 5.84 24.31
C TYR A 290 -0.47 5.68 23.88
N GLN A 291 -0.28 5.76 22.57
CA GLN A 291 1.01 5.91 21.94
C GLN A 291 1.18 7.37 21.52
N GLY A 292 2.30 7.96 21.96
CA GLY A 292 2.67 9.35 21.70
C GLY A 292 3.90 9.47 20.81
N THR A 293 3.90 10.45 19.92
CA THR A 293 5.08 10.92 19.19
C THR A 293 5.24 12.41 19.40
N TRP A 294 6.25 12.76 20.18
CA TRP A 294 6.65 14.15 20.38
C TRP A 294 7.56 14.58 19.24
N VAL A 295 7.30 15.77 18.68
CA VAL A 295 8.09 16.35 17.59
C VAL A 295 8.34 17.82 17.89
N ARG A 296 9.59 18.25 17.68
CA ARG A 296 10.02 19.64 17.86
C ARG A 296 10.93 20.11 16.73
N GLN A 297 10.65 21.31 16.22
CA GLN A 297 11.49 22.02 15.25
C GLN A 297 11.44 23.51 15.55
N GLY A 298 12.59 24.09 15.91
CA GLY A 298 12.66 25.47 16.39
C GLY A 298 11.80 25.68 17.64
N SER A 299 10.86 26.63 17.57
CA SER A 299 9.87 26.93 18.61
C SER A 299 8.56 26.14 18.48
N SER A 300 8.40 25.35 17.40
CA SER A 300 7.22 24.55 17.15
C SER A 300 7.35 23.18 17.80
N GLU A 301 6.38 22.82 18.62
CA GLU A 301 6.32 21.54 19.33
C GLU A 301 4.91 20.96 19.27
N ILE A 302 4.79 19.66 19.01
CA ILE A 302 3.51 18.92 19.02
C ILE A 302 3.69 17.55 19.66
N VAL A 303 2.57 16.97 20.08
CA VAL A 303 2.48 15.54 20.36
C VAL A 303 1.37 14.91 19.52
N LEU A 304 1.74 14.03 18.61
CA LEU A 304 0.81 13.14 17.93
C LEU A 304 0.42 12.01 18.89
N VAL A 305 -0.88 11.75 19.05
CA VAL A 305 -1.37 10.70 19.94
C VAL A 305 -2.35 9.79 19.21
N CYS A 306 -2.23 8.48 19.45
CA CYS A 306 -3.21 7.49 19.03
C CYS A 306 -3.43 6.48 20.16
N LEU A 307 -4.55 5.76 20.12
CA LEU A 307 -4.76 4.63 21.04
C LEU A 307 -3.72 3.55 20.76
N LEU A 308 -3.13 3.00 21.82
CA LEU A 308 -2.24 1.85 21.70
C LEU A 308 -3.06 0.66 21.18
N PRO A 309 -2.52 -0.17 20.26
CA PRO A 309 -3.11 -1.47 19.93
C PRO A 309 -3.48 -2.23 21.21
N ALA A 310 -4.52 -3.06 21.16
CA ALA A 310 -4.76 -3.97 22.27
C ALA A 310 -3.52 -4.87 22.42
N LEU A 311 -2.78 -4.72 23.52
CA LEU A 311 -1.67 -5.59 23.90
C LEU A 311 -2.14 -7.01 24.28
N THR A 312 -3.38 -7.39 23.98
CA THR A 312 -3.90 -8.71 24.29
C THR A 312 -3.25 -9.73 23.35
N PRO A 313 -2.37 -10.62 23.83
CA PRO A 313 -2.04 -11.79 23.05
C PRO A 313 -3.31 -12.63 22.90
N ARG A 314 -3.73 -12.95 21.67
CA ARG A 314 -4.49 -14.18 21.47
C ARG A 314 -3.49 -15.33 21.61
N PRO A 315 -3.72 -16.32 22.51
CA PRO A 315 -2.83 -17.46 22.71
C PRO A 315 -2.95 -18.52 21.60
N GLU A 316 -3.53 -18.18 20.44
CA GLU A 316 -3.64 -19.08 19.29
C GLU A 316 -3.29 -18.31 18.01
N GLY A 317 -2.06 -18.50 17.52
CA GLY A 317 -1.68 -18.13 16.16
C GLY A 317 -0.46 -17.23 15.99
N GLU A 318 0.72 -17.77 16.29
CA GLU A 318 2.02 -17.41 15.67
C GLU A 318 2.59 -16.02 15.96
N GLY A 319 3.35 -15.96 17.07
CA GLY A 319 4.52 -15.09 17.15
C GLY A 319 5.47 -15.42 16.01
N VAL A 320 5.45 -14.59 14.96
CA VAL A 320 6.47 -14.56 13.93
C VAL A 320 7.81 -14.38 14.65
N PRO A 321 8.71 -15.37 14.67
CA PRO A 321 9.94 -15.26 15.42
C PRO A 321 10.72 -14.05 14.89
N LEU A 322 11.31 -13.24 15.78
CA LEU A 322 12.06 -12.05 15.38
C LEU A 322 13.14 -12.36 14.34
N SER A 323 13.67 -13.58 14.32
CA SER A 323 14.63 -14.08 13.32
C SER A 323 14.08 -14.21 11.91
N SER A 324 12.75 -14.27 11.74
CA SER A 324 12.08 -14.35 10.44
C SER A 324 11.62 -12.99 9.91
N LEU A 325 11.78 -11.92 10.70
CA LEU A 325 11.44 -10.57 10.30
C LEU A 325 12.57 -9.96 9.44
N ASP A 326 12.17 -9.26 8.39
CA ASP A 326 13.09 -8.49 7.57
C ASP A 326 13.55 -7.19 8.28
N ARG A 327 14.51 -6.50 7.68
CA ARG A 327 15.11 -5.30 8.26
C ARG A 327 14.08 -4.18 8.43
N GLU A 328 13.16 -4.08 7.50
CA GLU A 328 12.08 -3.11 7.46
C GLU A 328 11.09 -3.37 8.61
N ALA A 329 10.70 -4.62 8.82
CA ALA A 329 9.88 -5.05 9.95
C ALA A 329 10.55 -4.75 11.29
N LEU A 330 11.83 -5.06 11.43
CA LEU A 330 12.59 -4.76 12.66
C LEU A 330 12.70 -3.25 12.90
N ARG A 331 12.89 -2.45 11.84
CA ARG A 331 12.85 -0.99 11.91
C ARG A 331 11.48 -0.52 12.40
N ASP A 332 10.41 -1.02 11.81
CA ASP A 332 9.04 -0.64 12.14
C ASP A 332 8.71 -0.98 13.60
N LEU A 333 9.07 -2.18 14.07
CA LEU A 333 8.95 -2.57 15.48
C LEU A 333 9.71 -1.62 16.40
N ARG A 334 10.95 -1.25 16.06
CA ARG A 334 11.75 -0.28 16.82
C ARG A 334 11.08 1.09 16.86
N LEU A 335 10.49 1.53 15.75
CA LEU A 335 9.78 2.81 15.69
C LEU A 335 8.48 2.79 16.51
N MET A 336 7.83 1.63 16.69
CA MET A 336 6.66 1.53 17.55
C MET A 336 7.00 1.59 19.05
N GLN A 337 8.19 1.12 19.44
CA GLN A 337 8.62 1.12 20.84
C GLN A 337 8.73 2.55 21.40
N GLY A 338 8.06 2.80 22.52
CA GLY A 338 8.10 4.06 23.25
C GLY A 338 8.34 3.82 24.73
N ARG A 339 9.03 4.76 25.39
CA ARG A 339 9.21 4.71 26.85
C ARG A 339 7.93 5.18 27.56
N PRO A 340 7.60 4.63 28.74
CA PRO A 340 6.51 5.15 29.55
C PRO A 340 6.79 6.58 30.02
N GLU A 341 5.83 7.49 29.84
CA GLU A 341 5.92 8.89 30.22
C GLU A 341 4.60 9.42 30.79
N ALA A 342 4.67 10.60 31.41
CA ALA A 342 3.47 11.31 31.85
C ALA A 342 2.64 11.80 30.64
N PRO A 343 1.31 11.88 30.77
CA PRO A 343 0.46 12.39 29.71
C PRO A 343 0.84 13.84 29.36
N PRO A 344 1.00 14.17 28.06
CA PRO A 344 1.33 15.53 27.62
C PRO A 344 0.15 16.49 27.87
N ALA A 345 0.38 17.81 27.85
CA ALA A 345 -0.70 18.78 27.99
C ALA A 345 -1.70 18.69 26.83
N GLN A 346 -3.01 18.74 27.12
CA GLN A 346 -4.06 18.57 26.10
C GLN A 346 -3.93 19.54 24.91
N ALA A 347 -3.50 20.79 25.17
CA ALA A 347 -3.30 21.79 24.12
C ALA A 347 -2.20 21.43 23.10
N GLN A 348 -1.27 20.54 23.46
CA GLN A 348 -0.20 20.07 22.57
C GLN A 348 -0.58 18.82 21.78
N ARG A 349 -1.67 18.15 22.15
CA ARG A 349 -2.07 16.86 21.58
C ARG A 349 -2.75 17.04 20.23
N VAL A 350 -2.38 16.20 19.28
CA VAL A 350 -3.05 16.04 18.00
C VAL A 350 -3.40 14.57 17.85
N ALA A 351 -4.68 14.25 17.84
CA ALA A 351 -5.14 12.88 17.63
C ALA A 351 -4.88 12.48 16.18
N VAL A 352 -4.30 11.29 15.98
CA VAL A 352 -4.03 10.71 14.67
C VAL A 352 -4.49 9.27 14.61
N ASP A 353 -4.79 8.79 13.41
CA ASP A 353 -5.09 7.38 13.19
C ASP A 353 -3.85 6.51 13.49
N ARG A 354 -4.09 5.37 14.16
CA ARG A 354 -3.07 4.39 14.51
C ARG A 354 -2.31 3.89 13.28
N LEU A 355 -3.00 3.70 12.17
CA LEU A 355 -2.42 3.21 10.91
C LEU A 355 -1.42 4.18 10.27
N VAL A 356 -1.48 5.45 10.66
CA VAL A 356 -0.63 6.52 10.10
C VAL A 356 0.50 6.94 11.04
N MET A 357 0.42 6.56 12.32
CA MET A 357 1.47 6.84 13.29
C MET A 357 2.83 6.29 12.84
N LEU A 358 2.88 5.04 12.35
CA LEU A 358 4.12 4.41 11.95
C LEU A 358 4.69 4.97 10.63
N PRO A 359 3.90 5.22 9.57
CA PRO A 359 4.36 6.00 8.42
C PRO A 359 4.96 7.36 8.79
N ILE A 360 4.34 8.10 9.73
CA ILE A 360 4.87 9.37 10.23
C ILE A 360 6.21 9.17 10.93
N ARG A 361 6.33 8.20 11.85
CA ARG A 361 7.60 7.89 12.52
C ARG A 361 8.69 7.47 11.54
N SER A 362 8.33 6.73 10.50
CA SER A 362 9.24 6.34 9.43
C SER A 362 9.76 7.56 8.65
N ALA A 363 8.92 8.57 8.40
CA ALA A 363 9.35 9.82 7.80
C ALA A 363 10.27 10.63 8.74
N LEU A 364 9.91 10.74 10.02
CA LEU A 364 10.71 11.42 11.04
C LEU A 364 12.07 10.76 11.28
N ASP A 365 12.15 9.42 11.23
CA ASP A 365 13.42 8.69 11.37
C ASP A 365 14.38 8.93 10.19
N ARG A 366 13.85 9.29 9.02
CA ARG A 366 14.64 9.67 7.83
C ARG A 366 15.09 11.14 7.85
N ALA A 367 14.45 11.98 8.64
CA ALA A 367 14.79 13.41 8.74
C ALA A 367 16.15 13.61 9.45
N PRO A 368 16.90 14.67 9.11
CA PRO A 368 18.12 15.01 9.84
C PRO A 368 17.81 15.23 11.33
N ARG A 369 18.61 14.60 12.22
CA ARG A 369 18.47 14.80 13.67
C ARG A 369 19.31 15.99 14.11
N SER A 370 18.76 16.85 14.96
CA SER A 370 19.58 17.86 15.64
C SER A 370 20.62 17.16 16.51
N GLY A 371 21.89 17.54 16.37
CA GLY A 371 22.98 17.06 17.22
C GLY A 371 23.75 15.82 16.75
N VAL A 372 23.47 15.26 15.57
CA VAL A 372 24.38 14.28 14.93
C VAL A 372 25.26 15.01 13.92
N PRO A 373 26.58 15.15 14.14
CA PRO A 373 27.46 15.73 13.13
C PRO A 373 27.43 14.84 11.88
N THR A 374 27.17 15.45 10.73
CA THR A 374 27.29 14.81 9.41
C THR A 374 28.68 14.17 9.31
N PRO A 375 28.82 12.89 8.90
CA PRO A 375 30.14 12.33 8.67
C PRO A 375 30.78 13.17 7.55
N ARG A 376 31.89 13.84 7.86
CA ARG A 376 32.73 14.48 6.83
C ARG A 376 33.12 13.37 5.86
N ALA A 377 32.67 13.49 4.61
CA ALA A 377 33.22 12.70 3.52
C ALA A 377 34.74 12.95 3.50
N GLN A 378 35.53 11.89 3.71
CA GLN A 378 36.95 11.94 3.40
C GLN A 378 37.08 11.99 1.88
N ALA A 379 37.94 12.92 1.43
CA ALA A 379 38.21 13.27 0.05
C ALA A 379 38.79 12.13 -0.79
#